data_AF-A0A0R3KH22-F1
#
_entry.id   AF-A0A0R3KH22-F1
#
_cell.length_a   1.000
_cell.length_b   1.000
_cell.length_c   1.000
_cell.angle_alpha   90.00
_cell.angle_beta   90.00
_cell.angle_gamma   90.00
#
_symmetry.space_group_name_H-M   'P 1'
#
loop_
_entity.id
_entity.type
_entity.pdbx_description
1 polymer ?
#
loop_
_entity_poly.entity_id
_entity_poly.type
_entity_poly.pdbx_seq_one_letter_code
_entity_poly.pdbx_strand_id
1 'polypeptide(L)' 'MKPTPIHEVLRRIQRLPLAQKAADLAALVKVEPPRSIRRRELETALRDIRTRQLRKESRAA' A
#
# COMPACT_ATOMS: atom_id res chain seq x y z
N MET A 1 7.17 21.30 1.02
CA MET A 1 7.93 20.06 0.74
C MET A 1 7.29 19.35 -0.43
N LYS A 2 8.07 18.87 -1.41
CA LYS A 2 7.55 17.99 -2.47
C LYS A 2 7.20 16.63 -1.84
N PRO A 3 6.03 16.05 -2.12
CA PRO A 3 5.69 14.72 -1.61
C PRO A 3 6.69 13.68 -2.12
N THR A 4 7.17 12.81 -1.22
CA THR A 4 8.09 11.71 -1.57
C THR A 4 7.51 10.89 -2.71
N PRO A 5 8.23 10.66 -3.82
CA PRO A 5 7.72 9.87 -4.94
C PRO A 5 7.18 8.51 -4.49
N ILE A 6 6.08 8.04 -5.07
CA ILE A 6 5.44 6.80 -4.61
C ILE A 6 6.36 5.59 -4.74
N HIS A 7 7.19 5.53 -5.78
CA HIS A 7 8.15 4.43 -5.96
C HIS A 7 9.15 4.34 -4.79
N GLU A 8 9.54 5.46 -4.19
CA GLU A 8 10.38 5.44 -2.99
C GLU A 8 9.63 4.93 -1.77
N VAL A 9 8.35 5.33 -1.61
CA VAL A 9 7.49 4.84 -0.53
C VAL A 9 7.36 3.32 -0.62
N LEU A 10 7.03 2.81 -1.82
CA LEU A 10 6.91 1.37 -2.09
C LEU A 10 8.23 0.63 -1.84
N ARG A 11 9.37 1.22 -2.22
CA ARG A 11 10.70 0.66 -1.95
C ARG A 11 10.98 0.56 -0.46
N ARG A 12 10.65 1.58 0.33
CA ARG A 12 10.88 1.59 1.79
C ARG A 12 10.06 0.52 2.50
N ILE A 13 8.80 0.34 2.12
CA ILE A 13 7.92 -0.66 2.74
C ILE A 13 8.16 -2.07 2.20
N GLN A 14 8.93 -2.26 1.13
CA GLN A 14 9.11 -3.55 0.45
C GLN A 14 9.57 -4.69 1.39
N ARG A 15 10.39 -4.37 2.40
CA ARG A 15 10.92 -5.36 3.35
C ARG A 15 9.99 -5.67 4.53
N LEU A 16 8.90 -4.94 4.68
CA LEU A 16 7.97 -5.11 5.80
C LEU A 16 7.06 -6.33 5.60
N PRO A 17 6.52 -6.92 6.69
CA PRO A 17 5.46 -7.93 6.61
C PRO A 17 4.24 -7.40 5.85
N LEU A 18 3.48 -8.30 5.19
CA LEU A 18 2.30 -7.92 4.39
C LEU A 18 1.25 -7.15 5.21
N ALA A 19 1.03 -7.53 6.46
CA ALA A 19 0.11 -6.83 7.36
C ALA A 19 0.54 -5.38 7.63
N GLN A 20 1.83 -5.17 7.91
CA GLN A 20 2.38 -3.84 8.11
C GLN A 20 2.31 -3.00 6.83
N LYS A 21 2.67 -3.58 5.68
CA LYS A 21 2.52 -2.90 4.37
C LYS A 21 1.10 -2.42 4.12
N ALA A 22 0.10 -3.26 4.41
CA ALA A 22 -1.30 -2.90 4.23
C ALA A 22 -1.73 -1.77 5.18
N ALA A 23 -1.27 -1.81 6.44
CA ALA A 23 -1.55 -0.77 7.43
C ALA A 23 -0.94 0.57 7.02
N ASP A 24 0.34 0.59 6.64
CA ASP A 24 1.05 1.81 6.24
C ASP A 24 0.43 2.43 4.98
N LEU A 25 0.13 1.61 3.96
CA LEU A 25 -0.52 2.10 2.74
C LEU A 25 -1.93 2.64 3.02
N ALA A 26 -2.71 1.99 3.90
CA ALA A 26 -4.02 2.48 4.28
C ALA A 26 -3.95 3.81 5.04
N ALA A 27 -2.95 4.00 5.89
CA ALA A 27 -2.71 5.27 6.57
C ALA A 27 -2.37 6.38 5.56
N LEU A 28 -1.53 6.08 4.56
CA LEU A 28 -1.19 7.03 3.49
C LEU A 28 -2.41 7.40 2.63
N VAL A 29 -3.25 6.44 2.25
CA VAL A 29 -4.49 6.73 1.49
C VAL A 29 -5.40 7.71 2.25
N LYS A 30 -5.51 7.59 3.57
CA LYS A 30 -6.38 8.43 4.41
C LYS A 30 -5.96 9.90 4.41
N VAL A 31 -4.65 10.18 4.32
CA VAL A 31 -4.14 11.56 4.36
C VAL A 31 -4.08 12.22 2.97
N GLU A 32 -4.26 11.46 1.90
CA GLU A 32 -4.20 11.97 0.53
C GLU A 32 -5.57 12.50 0.04
N PRO A 33 -5.59 13.60 -0.74
CA PRO A 33 -6.83 14.16 -1.29
C PRO A 33 -7.63 13.13 -2.11
N PRO A 34 -8.97 13.08 -1.97
CA PRO A 34 -9.84 12.05 -2.57
C PRO A 34 -9.69 11.84 -4.08
N ARG A 35 -9.27 12.85 -4.83
CA ARG A 35 -9.15 12.81 -6.30
C ARG A 35 -7.70 12.93 -6.79
N SER A 36 -6.72 12.85 -5.90
CA SER A 36 -5.32 12.92 -6.29
C SER A 36 -4.89 11.66 -7.04
N ILE A 37 -4.02 11.81 -8.04
CA ILE A 37 -3.39 10.69 -8.74
C ILE A 37 -2.67 9.79 -7.73
N ARG A 38 -1.94 10.41 -6.79
CA ARG A 38 -1.22 9.73 -5.72
C ARG A 38 -2.10 8.83 -4.87
N ARG A 39 -3.30 9.28 -4.50
CA ARG A 39 -4.26 8.44 -3.78
C ARG A 39 -4.64 7.20 -4.58
N ARG A 40 -4.94 7.34 -5.88
CA ARG A 40 -5.26 6.21 -6.77
C ARG A 40 -4.10 5.21 -6.84
N GLU A 41 -2.88 5.70 -6.96
CA GLU A 41 -1.69 4.84 -6.97
C GLU A 41 -1.53 4.06 -5.66
N LEU A 42 -1.74 4.71 -4.51
CA LEU A 42 -1.69 4.08 -3.19
C LEU A 42 -2.83 3.07 -2.98
N GLU A 43 -4.04 3.37 -3.45
CA GLU A 43 -5.19 2.45 -3.41
C GLU A 43 -4.94 1.19 -4.25
N THR A 44 -4.34 1.33 -5.44
CA THR A 44 -3.90 0.20 -6.27
C THR A 44 -2.86 -0.65 -5.54
N ALA A 45 -1.82 -0.02 -4.98
CA ALA A 45 -0.79 -0.74 -4.23
C ALA A 45 -1.37 -1.48 -3.02
N LEU A 46 -2.31 -0.86 -2.29
CA LEU A 46 -2.99 -1.48 -1.16
C LEU A 46 -3.82 -2.70 -1.59
N ARG A 47 -4.53 -2.60 -2.71
CA ARG A 47 -5.30 -3.72 -3.27
C ARG A 47 -4.41 -4.90 -3.62
N ASP A 48 -3.23 -4.66 -4.20
CA ASP A 48 -2.27 -5.71 -4.53
C ASP A 48 -1.74 -6.42 -3.27
N ILE A 49 -1.40 -5.66 -2.23
CA ILE A 49 -0.94 -6.24 -0.95
C ILE A 49 -2.04 -7.09 -0.30
N ARG A 50 -3.29 -6.59 -0.24
CA ARG A 50 -4.42 -7.35 0.29
C ARG A 50 -4.69 -8.63 -0.50
N THR A 51 -4.60 -8.55 -1.82
CA THR A 51 -4.73 -9.73 -2.69
C THR A 51 -3.65 -10.78 -2.40
N ARG A 52 -2.40 -10.35 -2.14
CA ARG A 52 -1.32 -11.25 -1.72
C ARG A 52 -1.57 -11.86 -0.34
N GLN A 53 -2.13 -11.11 0.61
CA GLN A 53 -2.53 -11.63 1.92
C GLN A 53 -3.58 -12.73 1.77
N LEU A 54 -4.67 -12.44 1.05
CA LEU A 54 -5.73 -13.42 0.78
C LEU A 54 -5.19 -14.69 0.13
N ARG A 55 -4.33 -14.57 -0.89
CA ARG A 55 -3.70 -15.74 -1.53
C ARG A 55 -2.82 -16.55 -0.59
N LYS A 56 -2.14 -15.89 0.37
CA LYS A 56 -1.32 -16.58 1.37
C LYS A 56 -2.21 -17.34 2.35
N GLU A 57 -3.29 -16.73 2.81
CA GLU A 57 -4.27 -17.32 3.71
C GLU A 57 -5.00 -18.49 3.05
N SER A 58 -5.46 -18.34 1.80
CA SER A 58 -6.12 -19.41 1.05
C SER A 58 -5.23 -20.61 0.72
N ARG A 59 -3.91 -20.46 0.75
CA ARG A 59 -2.96 -21.59 0.59
C ARG A 59 -2.65 -22.30 1.90
N ALA A 60 -2.93 -21.67 3.03
CA ALA A 60 -2.70 -22.23 4.35
C ALA A 60 -3.92 -22.97 4.91
N ALA A 61 -5.08 -22.84 4.25
CA ALA A 61 -6.32 -23.56 4.52
C ALA A 61 -6.42 -24.80 3.63
#